data_AF-A0ABD1FLA4-F1
#
_entry.id   AF-A0ABD1FLA4-F1
#
_cell.length_a   1.000
_cell.length_b   1.000
_cell.length_c   1.000
_cell.angle_alpha   90.00
_cell.angle_beta   90.00
_cell.angle_gamma   90.00
#
_symmetry.space_group_name_H-M   'P 1'
#
loop_
_entity.id
_entity.type
_entity.pdbx_description
1 polymer ?
#
loop_
_entity_poly.entity_id
_entity_poly.type
_entity_poly.pdbx_seq_one_letter_code
_entity_poly.pdbx_strand_id
1 'polypeptide(L)'
;MFFFIDSFTLFQRLSEIARCWTRDEASKELQEANISLQNFPNLQDCAKKAIEAASEDELDVFHLTGMTSFVLQGLFSTLNYFFSENGINPDQSAGPESSTSVHNFELVFQRVAKKDEGGSTNTFSLWCLIPAVVFKGIVESAQSVILTSGTLAPLNTFSSELGIDFGSRLEARHIIDIKSQVD
;
A
#
# COMPACT_ATOMS: atom_id res chain seq x y z
N MET A 1 6.53 -10.70 -14.98
CA MET A 1 6.25 -11.95 -14.23
C MET A 1 5.74 -11.52 -12.85
N PHE A 2 4.42 -11.45 -12.66
CA PHE A 2 3.84 -11.16 -11.36
C PHE A 2 3.76 -12.48 -10.61
N PHE A 3 4.64 -12.66 -9.62
CA PHE A 3 4.51 -13.77 -8.70
C PHE A 3 3.36 -13.44 -7.75
N PHE A 4 2.18 -14.02 -7.99
CA PHE A 4 1.20 -14.21 -6.93
C PHE A 4 1.77 -15.28 -5.99
N ILE A 5 2.64 -14.85 -5.07
CA ILE A 5 2.81 -15.60 -3.83
C ILE A 5 1.48 -15.44 -3.13
N ASP A 6 0.85 -16.55 -2.77
CA ASP A 6 -0.35 -16.56 -1.95
C ASP A 6 -0.15 -15.62 -0.75
N SER A 7 -0.80 -14.45 -0.81
CA SER A 7 -0.60 -13.38 0.16
C SER A 7 -0.88 -13.89 1.56
N PHE A 8 -1.77 -14.87 1.70
CA PHE A 8 -2.13 -15.49 2.97
C PHE A 8 -0.96 -16.28 3.59
N THR A 9 -0.26 -17.09 2.80
CA THR A 9 0.86 -17.92 3.29
C THR A 9 2.11 -17.07 3.59
N LEU A 10 2.35 -16.01 2.82
CA LEU A 10 3.41 -15.02 3.11
C LEU A 10 3.08 -14.21 4.38
N PHE A 11 1.82 -13.80 4.52
CA PHE A 11 1.31 -13.06 5.67
C PHE A 11 1.44 -13.85 6.97
N GLN A 12 1.12 -15.14 6.94
CA GLN A 12 1.18 -16.03 8.10
C GLN A 12 2.63 -16.30 8.57
N ARG A 13 3.62 -16.23 7.67
CA ARG A 13 5.05 -16.29 8.05
C ARG A 13 5.59 -14.95 8.51
N LEU A 14 5.03 -13.83 8.04
CA LEU A 14 5.45 -12.49 8.44
C LEU A 14 4.93 -12.11 9.82
N SER A 15 3.76 -12.61 10.24
CA SER A 15 3.19 -12.35 11.57
C SER A 15 4.03 -12.89 12.75
N GLU A 16 4.95 -13.83 12.52
CA GLU A 16 5.85 -14.33 13.58
C GLU A 16 7.03 -13.38 13.86
N ILE A 17 7.32 -12.42 12.96
CA ILE A 17 8.51 -11.53 13.03
C ILE A 17 8.11 -10.04 12.88
N ALA A 18 6.86 -9.77 12.50
CA ALA A 18 6.32 -8.43 12.31
C ALA A 18 5.13 -8.18 13.23
N ARG A 19 4.99 -6.94 13.69
CA ARG A 19 3.75 -6.43 14.27
C ARG A 19 2.92 -5.86 13.14
N CYS A 20 1.77 -6.47 12.89
CA CYS A 20 0.78 -5.98 11.94
C CYS A 20 -0.37 -5.37 12.73
N TRP A 21 -0.80 -4.19 12.31
CA TRP A 21 -1.97 -3.52 12.85
C TRP A 21 -2.97 -3.29 11.74
N THR A 22 -4.22 -3.68 11.99
CA THR A 22 -5.35 -3.21 11.21
C THR A 22 -5.47 -1.69 11.34
N ARG A 23 -6.20 -1.03 10.44
CA ARG A 23 -6.44 0.43 10.49
C ARG A 23 -6.85 0.92 11.88
N ASP A 24 -7.79 0.26 12.53
CA ASP A 24 -8.32 0.70 13.84
C ASP A 24 -7.29 0.53 14.96
N GLU A 25 -6.51 -0.55 14.93
CA GLU A 25 -5.43 -0.79 15.89
C GLU A 25 -4.28 0.19 15.67
N ALA A 26 -3.88 0.40 14.41
CA ALA A 26 -2.84 1.35 14.03
C ALA A 26 -3.22 2.77 14.45
N SER A 27 -4.48 3.15 14.27
CA SER A 27 -5.00 4.46 14.68
C SER A 27 -4.88 4.67 16.19
N LYS A 28 -5.20 3.64 17.00
CA LYS A 28 -5.05 3.70 18.47
C LYS A 28 -3.59 3.83 18.89
N GLU A 29 -2.72 3.00 18.32
CA GLU A 29 -1.28 2.99 18.62
C GLU A 29 -0.62 4.32 18.24
N LEU A 30 -0.95 4.86 17.06
CA LEU A 30 -0.48 6.17 16.63
C LEU A 30 -1.00 7.27 17.56
N GLN A 31 -2.27 7.21 17.97
CA GLN A 31 -2.83 8.17 18.92
C GLN A 31 -2.12 8.14 20.28
N GLU A 32 -1.81 6.95 20.81
CA GLU A 32 -1.01 6.79 22.03
C GLU A 32 0.40 7.36 21.88
N ALA A 33 0.98 7.29 20.68
CA ALA A 33 2.27 7.90 20.34
C ALA A 33 2.19 9.42 20.05
N ASN A 34 1.04 10.08 20.27
CA ASN A 34 0.77 11.46 19.86
C ASN A 34 0.95 11.70 18.35
N ILE A 35 0.58 10.73 17.52
CA ILE A 35 0.47 10.86 16.07
C ILE A 35 -1.02 10.68 15.73
N SER A 36 -1.77 11.77 15.73
CA SER A 36 -3.21 11.84 15.48
C SER A 36 -3.52 12.81 14.35
N LEU A 37 -4.73 12.73 13.79
CA LEU A 37 -5.16 13.65 12.73
C LEU A 37 -5.02 15.14 13.11
N GLN A 38 -5.14 15.46 14.40
CA GLN A 38 -5.06 16.84 14.91
C GLN A 38 -3.63 17.38 14.95
N ASN A 39 -2.65 16.53 15.28
CA ASN A 39 -1.26 16.96 15.45
C ASN A 39 -0.37 16.58 14.25
N PHE A 40 -0.86 15.72 13.35
CA PHE A 40 -0.13 15.29 12.17
C PHE A 40 0.33 16.44 11.27
N PRO A 41 -0.47 17.50 11.01
CA PRO A 41 0.00 18.65 10.23
C PRO A 41 1.23 19.34 10.84
N ASN A 42 1.28 19.45 12.17
CA ASN A 42 2.43 20.04 12.86
C ASN A 42 3.68 19.13 12.73
N LEU A 43 3.50 17.81 12.88
CA LEU A 43 4.59 16.85 12.69
C LEU A 43 5.11 16.87 11.25
N GLN A 44 4.21 17.00 10.27
CA GLN A 44 4.54 17.07 8.85
C GLN A 44 5.35 18.34 8.52
N ASP A 45 4.97 19.48 9.09
CA ASP A 45 5.72 20.73 8.95
C ASP A 45 7.14 20.61 9.56
N CYS A 46 7.25 20.02 10.76
CA CYS A 46 8.54 19.73 11.37
C CYS A 46 9.42 18.82 10.50
N ALA A 47 8.85 17.74 9.95
CA ALA A 47 9.58 16.83 9.09
C ALA A 47 10.05 17.48 7.79
N LYS A 48 9.19 18.31 7.18
CA LYS A 48 9.53 19.08 5.99
C LYS A 48 10.72 20.00 6.24
N LYS A 49 10.68 20.78 7.33
CA LYS A 49 11.79 21.65 7.75
C LYS A 49 13.09 20.87 7.97
N ALA A 50 13.01 19.71 8.60
CA ALA A 50 14.19 18.86 8.82
C ALA A 50 14.79 18.32 7.52
N ILE A 51 13.96 17.99 6.53
CA ILE A 51 14.40 17.52 5.21
C ILE A 51 15.02 18.68 4.39
N GLU A 52 14.41 19.86 4.46
CA GLU A 52 14.91 21.08 3.79
C GLU A 52 16.28 21.48 4.36
N ALA A 53 16.40 21.56 5.69
CA ALA A 53 17.67 21.85 6.36
C ALA A 53 18.77 20.85 5.96
N ALA A 54 18.44 19.56 5.85
CA ALA A 54 19.40 18.53 5.43
C ALA A 54 19.89 18.66 3.98
N SER A 55 19.25 19.50 3.17
CA SER A 55 19.63 19.80 1.78
C SER A 55 20.45 21.10 1.66
N GLU A 56 20.59 21.86 2.74
CA GLU A 56 21.31 23.13 2.78
C GLU A 56 22.77 22.90 3.22
N ASP A 57 23.73 23.46 2.46
CA ASP A 57 25.17 23.42 2.79
C ASP A 57 25.53 24.42 3.90
N GLU A 58 24.84 24.35 5.05
CA GLU A 58 25.22 25.12 6.24
C GLU A 58 26.25 24.35 7.06
N LEU A 59 27.44 24.93 7.22
CA LEU A 59 28.65 24.27 7.73
C LEU A 59 28.65 23.97 9.25
N ASP A 60 27.60 24.33 10.00
CA ASP A 60 27.62 24.30 11.48
C ASP A 60 26.35 23.70 12.13
N VAL A 61 25.52 23.00 11.35
CA VAL A 61 24.28 22.36 11.83
C VAL A 61 24.35 20.85 11.61
N PHE A 62 23.85 20.07 12.57
CA PHE A 62 23.69 18.63 12.41
C PHE A 62 22.61 18.33 11.38
N HIS A 63 23.02 17.90 10.20
CA HIS A 63 22.12 17.54 9.10
C HIS A 63 21.72 16.07 9.13
N LEU A 64 20.51 15.78 8.65
CA LEU A 64 20.12 14.41 8.37
C LEU A 64 20.96 13.87 7.22
N THR A 65 21.30 12.58 7.27
CA THR A 65 21.88 11.92 6.09
C THR A 65 20.82 11.84 4.99
N GLY A 66 21.23 11.83 3.71
CA GLY A 66 20.28 11.67 2.60
C GLY A 66 19.40 10.41 2.71
N MET A 67 19.94 9.32 3.26
CA MET A 67 19.16 8.10 3.54
C MET A 67 18.11 8.32 4.62
N THR A 68 18.44 9.06 5.69
CA THR A 68 17.49 9.38 6.76
C THR A 68 16.38 10.30 6.23
N SER A 69 16.71 11.30 5.43
CA SER A 69 15.74 12.19 4.81
C SER A 69 14.78 11.43 3.89
N PHE A 70 15.29 10.50 3.08
CA PHE A 70 14.47 9.64 2.23
C PHE A 70 13.51 8.74 3.03
N VAL A 71 14.01 8.09 4.09
CA VAL A 71 13.18 7.27 4.98
C VAL A 71 12.09 8.12 5.66
N LEU A 72 12.46 9.32 6.12
CA LEU A 72 11.52 10.25 6.76
C LEU A 72 10.43 10.70 5.78
N GLN A 73 10.81 11.03 4.55
CA GLN A 73 9.86 11.39 3.49
C GLN A 73 8.89 10.23 3.17
N GLY A 74 9.40 9.00 3.09
CA GLY A 74 8.58 7.80 2.89
C GLY A 74 7.60 7.56 4.04
N LEU A 75 8.06 7.70 5.28
CA LEU A 75 7.23 7.57 6.48
C LEU A 75 6.07 8.59 6.48
N PHE A 76 6.37 9.87 6.25
CA PHE A 76 5.33 10.92 6.26
C PHE A 76 4.37 10.80 5.08
N SER A 77 4.84 10.35 3.91
CA SER A 77 3.96 10.04 2.78
C SER A 77 2.99 8.91 3.11
N THR A 78 3.48 7.88 3.79
CA THR A 78 2.69 6.72 4.24
C THR A 78 1.63 7.13 5.27
N LEU A 79 2.02 7.89 6.29
CA LEU A 79 1.10 8.40 7.31
C LEU A 79 0.08 9.38 6.72
N ASN A 80 0.51 10.25 5.80
CA ASN A 80 -0.39 11.18 5.11
C ASN A 80 -1.46 10.43 4.34
N TYR A 81 -1.07 9.37 3.62
CA TYR A 81 -2.01 8.50 2.95
C TYR A 81 -2.99 7.83 3.94
N PHE A 82 -2.46 7.22 5.01
CA PHE A 82 -3.24 6.57 6.07
C PHE A 82 -4.33 7.50 6.65
N PHE A 83 -3.97 8.76 6.91
CA PHE A 83 -4.87 9.80 7.43
C PHE A 83 -5.79 10.41 6.38
N SER A 84 -5.38 10.49 5.11
CA SER A 84 -6.21 11.02 4.01
C SER A 84 -7.43 10.15 3.69
N GLU A 85 -7.32 8.84 3.93
CA GLU A 85 -8.40 7.88 3.68
C GLU A 85 -9.58 8.05 4.65
N ASN A 86 -9.41 8.76 5.78
CA ASN A 86 -10.55 9.18 6.61
C ASN A 86 -11.46 10.21 5.89
N GLY A 87 -11.04 10.73 4.73
CA GLY A 87 -11.75 11.73 3.94
C GLY A 87 -12.21 11.27 2.56
N ILE A 88 -12.09 9.98 2.19
CA ILE A 88 -12.83 9.48 1.03
C ILE A 88 -14.29 9.41 1.45
N ASN A 89 -15.03 10.46 1.13
CA ASN A 89 -16.48 10.50 1.28
C ASN A 89 -17.03 9.14 0.80
N PRO A 90 -17.76 8.38 1.65
CA PRO A 90 -18.48 7.24 1.15
C PRO A 90 -19.39 7.79 0.06
N ASP A 91 -19.16 7.33 -1.15
CA ASP A 91 -20.04 7.63 -2.26
C ASP A 91 -21.45 7.25 -1.81
N GLN A 92 -22.33 8.26 -1.67
CA GLN A 92 -23.73 8.07 -1.30
C GLN A 92 -24.51 7.32 -2.41
N SER A 93 -23.85 6.91 -3.50
CA SER A 93 -24.40 5.98 -4.49
C SER A 93 -24.29 4.50 -4.09
N ALA A 94 -23.45 4.16 -3.12
CA ALA A 94 -23.38 2.79 -2.59
C ALA A 94 -24.47 2.59 -1.55
N GLY A 95 -25.37 1.63 -1.80
CA GLY A 95 -26.51 1.32 -0.95
C GLY A 95 -26.14 1.02 0.52
N PRO A 96 -27.14 1.02 1.42
CA PRO A 96 -26.98 0.96 2.89
C PRO A 96 -26.34 -0.34 3.44
N GLU A 97 -25.83 -1.20 2.58
CA GLU A 97 -25.17 -2.47 2.88
C GLU A 97 -23.63 -2.42 2.79
N SER A 98 -23.05 -1.24 2.53
CA SER A 98 -21.60 -1.03 2.35
C SER A 98 -20.87 -0.39 3.55
N SER A 99 -21.49 -0.32 4.73
CA SER A 99 -20.81 0.05 5.98
C SER A 99 -19.98 -1.11 6.54
N THR A 100 -19.11 -1.70 5.72
CA THR A 100 -17.98 -2.48 6.23
C THR A 100 -16.79 -1.55 6.16
N SER A 101 -16.21 -1.18 7.30
CA SER A 101 -14.93 -0.47 7.35
C SER A 101 -13.91 -1.37 6.66
N VAL A 102 -13.74 -1.19 5.36
CA VAL A 102 -12.96 -2.14 4.57
C VAL A 102 -11.50 -1.94 4.97
N HIS A 103 -10.88 -3.00 5.47
CA HIS A 103 -9.47 -3.08 5.82
C HIS A 103 -8.61 -2.95 4.55
N ASN A 104 -8.60 -1.76 3.95
CA ASN A 104 -7.91 -1.50 2.69
C ASN A 104 -6.40 -1.54 2.86
N PHE A 105 -5.92 -1.21 4.05
CA PHE A 105 -4.51 -1.19 4.38
C PHE A 105 -4.23 -1.74 5.77
N GLU A 106 -3.06 -2.37 5.90
CA GLU A 106 -2.46 -2.74 7.17
C GLU A 106 -1.13 -2.02 7.36
N LEU A 107 -0.89 -1.59 8.59
CA LEU A 107 0.36 -1.00 9.00
C LEU A 107 1.25 -2.10 9.58
N VAL A 108 2.45 -2.27 9.02
CA VAL A 108 3.34 -3.36 9.41
C VAL A 108 4.68 -2.81 9.85
N PHE A 109 5.07 -3.14 11.09
CA PHE A 109 6.39 -2.89 11.62
C PHE A 109 7.16 -4.20 11.76
N GLN A 110 8.30 -4.29 11.10
CA GLN A 110 9.17 -5.47 11.13
C GLN A 110 10.56 -5.08 11.62
N ARG A 111 11.11 -5.87 12.55
CA ARG A 111 12.51 -5.77 12.96
C ARG A 111 13.23 -7.05 12.56
N VAL A 112 14.22 -6.92 11.68
CA VAL A 112 15.03 -8.05 11.21
C VAL A 112 16.44 -7.91 11.75
N ALA A 113 16.88 -8.87 12.57
CA ALA A 113 18.27 -8.97 12.99
C ALA A 113 19.13 -9.50 11.83
N LYS A 114 20.24 -8.82 11.53
CA LYS A 114 21.23 -9.31 10.57
C LYS A 114 22.07 -10.40 11.23
N LYS A 115 22.18 -11.56 10.58
CA LYS A 115 22.92 -12.71 11.10
C LYS A 115 24.42 -12.46 11.30
N ASP A 116 25.04 -11.63 10.46
CA ASP A 116 26.51 -11.56 10.37
C ASP A 116 27.14 -10.25 10.89
N GLU A 117 26.36 -9.22 11.28
CA GLU A 117 26.93 -7.90 11.63
C GLU A 117 26.40 -7.27 12.93
N GLY A 118 25.68 -8.00 13.79
CA GLY A 118 25.18 -7.45 15.07
C GLY A 118 24.20 -6.27 14.95
N GLY A 119 23.77 -5.93 13.73
CA GLY A 119 22.81 -4.86 13.45
C GLY A 119 21.38 -5.38 13.29
N SER A 120 20.39 -4.53 13.55
CA SER A 120 18.98 -4.80 13.23
C SER A 120 18.45 -3.75 12.27
N THR A 121 17.73 -4.17 11.22
CA THR A 121 16.99 -3.27 10.34
C THR A 121 15.55 -3.20 10.83
N ASN A 122 15.03 -1.98 10.97
CA ASN A 122 13.61 -1.74 11.23
C ASN A 122 12.95 -1.28 9.93
N THR A 123 11.83 -1.88 9.58
CA THR A 123 11.03 -1.54 8.40
C THR A 123 9.63 -1.19 8.85
N PHE A 124 9.12 -0.06 8.38
CA PHE A 124 7.74 0.37 8.57
C PHE A 124 7.07 0.41 7.19
N SER A 125 5.99 -0.35 7.01
CA SER A 125 5.32 -0.55 5.73
C SER A 125 3.83 -0.30 5.86
N LEU A 126 3.21 0.18 4.79
CA LEU A 126 1.76 0.19 4.62
C LEU A 126 1.41 -0.75 3.48
N TRP A 127 0.72 -1.83 3.80
CA TRP A 127 0.33 -2.85 2.84
C TRP A 127 -1.07 -2.59 2.36
N CYS A 128 -1.24 -2.40 1.05
CA CYS A 128 -2.55 -2.34 0.42
C CYS A 128 -3.08 -3.76 0.27
N LEU A 129 -4.21 -4.06 0.90
CA LEU A 129 -4.86 -5.37 0.80
C LEU A 129 -5.88 -5.41 -0.35
N ILE A 130 -6.24 -4.26 -0.92
CA ILE A 130 -7.28 -4.14 -1.94
C ILE A 130 -6.76 -3.35 -3.15
N PRO A 131 -6.46 -4.01 -4.28
CA PRO A 131 -5.87 -3.35 -5.44
C PRO A 131 -6.80 -2.33 -6.10
N ALA A 132 -8.13 -2.44 -5.92
CA ALA A 132 -9.11 -1.46 -6.39
C ALA A 132 -8.80 -0.03 -5.91
N VAL A 133 -8.23 0.13 -4.71
CA VAL A 133 -7.93 1.45 -4.16
C VAL A 133 -6.90 2.20 -5.01
N VAL A 134 -5.82 1.51 -5.39
CA VAL A 134 -4.79 2.09 -6.25
C VAL A 134 -5.30 2.26 -7.68
N PHE A 135 -6.08 1.29 -8.16
CA PHE A 135 -6.57 1.29 -9.53
C PHE A 135 -7.59 2.40 -9.81
N LYS A 136 -8.38 2.81 -8.81
CA LYS A 136 -9.33 3.92 -8.90
C LYS A 136 -8.68 5.20 -9.42
N GLY A 137 -7.53 5.59 -8.88
CA GLY A 137 -6.82 6.80 -9.30
C GLY A 137 -6.36 6.75 -10.77
N ILE A 138 -6.02 5.56 -11.28
CA ILE A 138 -5.66 5.36 -12.70
C ILE A 138 -6.88 5.60 -13.58
N VAL A 139 -8.03 5.02 -13.21
CA VAL A 139 -9.28 5.13 -13.96
C VAL A 139 -9.79 6.57 -14.00
N GLU A 140 -9.72 7.29 -12.88
CA GLU A 140 -10.14 8.70 -12.80
C GLU A 140 -9.24 9.63 -13.62
N SER A 141 -7.97 9.27 -13.81
CA SER A 141 -6.97 10.10 -14.50
C SER A 141 -6.86 9.80 -16.00
N ALA A 142 -7.29 8.61 -16.44
CA ALA A 142 -7.13 8.16 -17.82
C ALA A 142 -8.40 8.37 -18.64
N GLN A 143 -8.25 8.75 -19.92
CA GLN A 143 -9.38 8.80 -20.86
C GLN A 143 -9.93 7.41 -21.19
N SER A 144 -9.05 6.40 -21.25
CA SER A 144 -9.40 5.01 -21.53
C SER A 144 -8.38 4.07 -20.89
N VAL A 145 -8.85 2.96 -20.32
CA VAL A 145 -8.00 1.90 -19.78
C VAL A 145 -8.27 0.62 -20.55
N ILE A 146 -7.23 0.04 -21.15
CA ILE A 146 -7.29 -1.23 -21.87
C ILE A 146 -6.43 -2.24 -21.12
N LEU A 147 -7.05 -3.32 -20.62
CA LEU A 147 -6.36 -4.43 -19.98
C LEU A 147 -6.17 -5.57 -20.99
N THR A 148 -4.92 -5.96 -21.23
CA THR A 148 -4.58 -7.09 -22.10
C THR A 148 -3.70 -8.09 -21.36
N SER A 149 -4.01 -9.38 -21.44
CA SER A 149 -3.13 -10.44 -20.94
C SER A 149 -3.39 -11.77 -21.64
N GLY A 150 -2.34 -12.59 -21.76
CA GLY A 150 -2.44 -13.96 -22.27
C GLY A 150 -2.88 -15.00 -21.24
N THR A 151 -2.97 -14.64 -19.96
CA THR A 151 -3.25 -15.60 -18.87
C THR A 151 -4.32 -15.14 -17.88
N LEU A 152 -4.93 -13.96 -18.08
CA LEU A 152 -6.01 -13.48 -17.23
C LEU A 152 -7.33 -14.09 -17.70
N ALA A 153 -7.67 -15.25 -17.15
CA ALA A 153 -8.98 -15.84 -17.27
C ALA A 153 -9.36 -16.51 -15.94
N PRO A 154 -10.60 -16.38 -15.46
CA PRO A 154 -11.70 -15.60 -16.04
C PRO A 154 -11.63 -14.09 -15.67
N LEU A 155 -12.04 -13.19 -16.58
CA LEU A 155 -11.94 -11.73 -16.42
C LEU A 155 -12.91 -11.15 -15.38
N ASN A 156 -13.95 -11.88 -14.99
CA ASN A 156 -14.90 -11.45 -13.96
C ASN A 156 -14.20 -11.28 -12.60
N THR A 157 -13.32 -12.21 -12.22
CA THR A 157 -12.56 -12.12 -10.96
C THR A 157 -11.66 -10.88 -10.95
N PHE A 158 -10.95 -10.62 -12.05
CA PHE A 158 -10.11 -9.42 -12.17
C PHE A 158 -10.90 -8.11 -12.14
N SER A 159 -12.10 -8.11 -12.72
CA SER A 159 -13.00 -6.95 -12.66
C SER A 159 -13.40 -6.65 -11.22
N SER A 160 -13.78 -7.68 -10.46
CA SER A 160 -14.13 -7.55 -9.04
C SER A 160 -12.95 -7.09 -8.18
N GLU A 161 -11.75 -7.66 -8.38
CA GLU A 161 -10.55 -7.29 -7.62
C GLU A 161 -10.11 -5.83 -7.89
N LEU A 162 -10.21 -5.37 -9.13
CA LEU A 162 -9.88 -3.99 -9.52
C LEU A 162 -11.00 -3.00 -9.20
N GLY A 163 -12.17 -3.47 -8.75
CA GLY A 163 -13.32 -2.63 -8.42
C GLY A 163 -13.92 -1.90 -9.62
N ILE A 164 -13.77 -2.44 -10.83
CA ILE A 164 -14.31 -1.84 -12.05
C ILE A 164 -14.97 -2.86 -12.99
N ASP A 165 -15.97 -2.41 -13.73
CA ASP A 165 -16.59 -3.20 -14.79
C ASP A 165 -15.96 -2.87 -16.15
N PHE A 166 -15.27 -3.83 -16.77
CA PHE A 166 -14.76 -3.68 -18.13
C PHE A 166 -15.91 -3.90 -19.13
N GLY A 167 -16.39 -2.83 -19.77
CA GLY A 167 -17.52 -2.92 -20.70
C GLY A 167 -17.25 -3.70 -21.99
N SER A 168 -16.01 -3.67 -22.49
CA SER A 168 -15.57 -4.48 -23.65
C SER A 168 -14.64 -5.60 -23.18
N ARG A 169 -15.11 -6.84 -23.24
CA ARG A 169 -14.36 -8.04 -22.81
C ARG A 169 -14.18 -9.01 -23.97
N LEU A 170 -12.96 -9.53 -24.11
CA LEU A 170 -12.64 -10.60 -25.05
C LEU A 170 -11.76 -11.61 -24.32
N GLU A 171 -12.27 -12.82 -24.15
CA GLU A 171 -11.49 -13.97 -23.68
C GLU A 171 -11.30 -14.93 -24.86
N ALA A 172 -10.07 -15.03 -25.36
CA ALA A 172 -9.76 -16.00 -26.40
C ALA A 172 -9.78 -17.41 -25.80
N ARG A 173 -10.37 -18.38 -26.53
CA ARG A 173 -10.30 -19.79 -26.13
C ARG A 173 -8.84 -20.24 -26.13
N HIS A 174 -8.47 -21.04 -25.13
CA HIS A 174 -7.14 -21.63 -25.04
C HIS A 174 -6.83 -22.40 -26.33
N ILE A 175 -5.79 -21.97 -27.06
CA ILE A 175 -5.50 -22.43 -28.43
C ILE A 175 -4.82 -23.82 -28.44
N ILE A 176 -4.43 -24.34 -27.27
CA ILE A 176 -3.80 -25.66 -27.16
C ILE A 176 -4.89 -26.72 -27.04
N ASP A 177 -5.03 -27.53 -28.09
CA ASP A 177 -5.75 -28.80 -28.02
C ASP A 177 -4.89 -29.80 -27.23
N ILE A 178 -5.33 -30.12 -26.01
CA ILE A 178 -4.66 -31.07 -25.11
C ILE A 178 -4.45 -32.44 -25.79
N LYS A 179 -5.30 -32.81 -26.77
CA LYS A 179 -5.17 -34.07 -27.51
C LYS A 179 -4.10 -34.05 -28.60
N SER A 180 -3.62 -32.86 -28.97
CA SER A 180 -2.55 -32.67 -29.97
C SER A 180 -1.16 -32.53 -29.34
N GLN A 181 -1.08 -32.47 -28.01
CA GLN A 181 0.19 -32.46 -27.31
C GLN A 181 0.76 -33.88 -27.31
N VAL A 182 1.93 -34.02 -27.94
CA VAL A 182 2.70 -35.26 -27.99
C VAL A 182 3.53 -35.31 -26.71
N ASP A 183 3.41 -36.40 -25.95
CA ASP A 183 4.30 -36.71 -24.82
C ASP A 183 5.76 -36.91 -25.28
#